data_AF-A0A947EVA2-F1
#
_entry.id   AF-A0A947EVA2-F1
#
_cell.length_a   1.000
_cell.length_b   1.000
_cell.length_c   1.000
_cell.angle_alpha   90.00
_cell.angle_beta   90.00
_cell.angle_gamma   90.00
#
_symmetry.space_group_name_H-M   'P 1'
#
loop_
_entity.id
_entity.type
_entity.pdbx_description
1 polymer ?
#
loop_
_entity_poly.entity_id
_entity_poly.type
_entity_poly.pdbx_seq_one_letter_code
_entity_poly.pdbx_strand_id
1 'polypeptide(L)' 'MYKVFVKNAPLILTNKLSETNNGEYFLLNSDAIYKAIDALVNKRLETAYIYHPNNEEILKKFTKKIPLEVAAGGVV' A
#
# COMPACT_ATOMS: atom_id res chain seq x y z
N MET A 1 -3.82 5.43 -9.63
CA MET A 1 -4.19 5.15 -8.23
C MET A 1 -4.52 3.69 -8.15
N TYR A 2 -3.79 2.94 -7.32
CA TYR A 2 -4.04 1.51 -7.11
C TYR A 2 -4.52 1.30 -5.68
N LYS A 3 -5.51 0.43 -5.49
CA LYS A 3 -6.01 0.05 -4.17
C LYS A 3 -5.65 -1.40 -3.90
N VAL A 4 -4.88 -1.62 -2.85
CA VAL A 4 -4.44 -2.93 -2.36
C VAL A 4 -5.06 -3.13 -0.98
N PHE A 5 -5.29 -4.37 -0.56
CA PHE A 5 -5.82 -4.66 0.76
C PHE A 5 -4.83 -5.54 1.53
N VAL A 6 -4.56 -5.16 2.77
CA VAL A 6 -3.71 -5.89 3.71
C VAL A 6 -4.59 -6.29 4.89
N LYS A 7 -4.90 -7.59 5.03
CA LYS A 7 -5.80 -8.10 6.08
C LYS A 7 -7.09 -7.27 6.25
N ASN A 8 -7.79 -7.03 5.14
CA ASN A 8 -9.01 -6.21 5.05
C ASN A 8 -8.83 -4.69 5.25
N ALA A 9 -7.62 -4.22 5.57
CA ALA A 9 -7.34 -2.80 5.65
C ALA A 9 -6.85 -2.25 4.27
N PRO A 10 -7.37 -1.12 3.80
CA PRO A 10 -6.96 -0.52 2.52
C PRO A 10 -5.54 0.10 2.58
N LEU A 11 -4.70 -0.31 1.63
CA LEU A 11 -3.42 0.27 1.30
C LEU A 11 -3.51 0.93 -0.09
N ILE A 12 -3.41 2.25 -0.13
CA ILE A 12 -3.66 3.04 -1.33
C ILE A 12 -2.33 3.53 -1.92
N LEU A 13 -2.06 3.19 -3.17
CA LEU A 13 -0.92 3.69 -3.94
C LEU A 13 -1.36 4.93 -4.73
N THR A 14 -0.85 6.10 -4.37
CA THR A 14 -1.24 7.40 -4.96
C THR A 14 -0.02 8.24 -5.32
N ASN A 15 -0.17 9.07 -6.35
CA ASN A 15 0.79 10.13 -6.70
C ASN A 15 0.32 11.52 -6.29
N LYS A 16 -0.82 11.61 -5.61
CA LYS A 16 -1.39 12.85 -5.10
C LYS A 16 -1.43 12.78 -3.58
N LEU A 17 -0.96 13.85 -2.95
CA LEU A 17 -1.16 14.09 -1.52
C LEU A 17 -2.53 14.75 -1.38
N SER A 18 -3.44 14.11 -0.66
CA SER A 18 -4.74 14.69 -0.30
C SER A 18 -4.71 15.08 1.17
N GLU A 19 -4.85 16.37 1.45
CA GLU A 19 -4.83 16.92 2.82
C GLU A 19 -5.99 16.44 3.69
N THR A 20 -7.07 15.92 3.10
CA THR A 20 -8.26 15.45 3.81
C THR A 20 -8.24 13.95 4.14
N ASN A 21 -7.19 13.20 3.76
CA ASN A 21 -7.16 11.78 4.05
C ASN A 21 -6.72 11.51 5.49
N ASN A 22 -7.58 10.84 6.25
CA ASN A 22 -7.39 10.47 7.65
C ASN A 22 -6.36 9.32 7.87
N GLY A 23 -5.46 9.09 6.93
CA GLY A 23 -4.48 7.99 6.98
C GLY A 23 -3.05 8.49 6.80
N GLU A 24 -2.08 7.70 7.24
CA GLU A 24 -0.67 8.06 7.14
C GLU A 24 -0.13 7.87 5.71
N TYR A 25 0.79 8.77 5.34
CA TYR A 25 1.51 8.72 4.08
C TYR A 25 2.92 8.17 4.29
N PHE A 26 3.26 7.18 3.48
CA PHE A 26 4.55 6.51 3.46
C PHE A 26 5.19 6.69 2.09
N LEU A 27 6.51 6.81 2.06
CA LEU A 27 7.26 6.84 0.80
C LEU A 27 7.30 5.44 0.18
N LEU A 28 7.50 5.36 -1.14
CA LEU A 28 7.75 4.11 -1.86
C LEU A 28 9.15 3.53 -1.55
N ASN A 29 9.41 3.22 -0.29
CA ASN A 29 10.63 2.60 0.21
C ASN A 29 10.31 1.28 0.92
N SER A 30 11.23 0.33 0.94
CA SER A 30 10.96 -1.01 1.48
C SER A 30 10.61 -0.93 2.97
N ASP A 31 11.42 -0.23 3.76
CA ASP A 31 11.19 -0.03 5.19
C ASP A 31 9.84 0.68 5.47
N ALA A 32 9.54 1.74 4.71
CA ALA A 32 8.29 2.49 4.85
C ALA A 32 7.05 1.65 4.47
N ILE A 33 7.16 0.82 3.44
CA ILE A 33 6.11 -0.12 3.03
C ILE A 33 5.88 -1.19 4.12
N TYR A 34 6.94 -1.78 4.68
CA TYR A 34 6.81 -2.74 5.78
C TYR A 34 6.19 -2.09 7.02
N LYS A 35 6.58 -0.87 7.36
CA LYS A 35 5.94 -0.11 8.45
C LYS A 35 4.47 0.15 8.20
N ALA A 36 4.08 0.54 6.99
CA ALA A 36 2.69 0.73 6.61
C ALA A 36 1.90 -0.58 6.75
N ILE A 37 2.44 -1.69 6.25
CA ILE A 37 1.83 -3.02 6.35
C ILE A 37 1.69 -3.44 7.82
N ASP A 38 2.75 -3.31 8.62
CA ASP A 38 2.74 -3.67 10.04
C ASP A 38 1.71 -2.83 10.81
N ALA A 39 1.63 -1.53 10.55
CA ALA A 39 0.65 -0.64 11.15
C ALA A 39 -0.80 -1.03 10.79
N LEU A 40 -1.06 -1.39 9.53
CA LEU A 40 -2.35 -1.90 9.08
C LEU A 40 -2.69 -3.26 9.71
N VAL A 41 -1.73 -4.18 9.75
CA VAL A 41 -1.88 -5.52 10.32
C VAL A 41 -2.16 -5.46 11.82
N ASN A 42 -1.45 -4.59 12.54
CA ASN A 42 -1.64 -4.34 13.96
C ASN A 42 -2.86 -3.45 14.27
N LYS A 43 -3.65 -3.07 13.25
CA LYS A 43 -4.81 -2.17 13.37
C LYS A 43 -4.48 -0.83 14.05
N ARG A 44 -3.23 -0.39 13.97
CA ARG A 44 -2.80 0.95 14.42
C ARG A 44 -3.28 2.03 13.45
N LEU A 45 -3.43 1.66 12.17
CA LEU A 45 -3.96 2.51 11.12
C LEU A 45 -5.13 1.82 10.41
N GLU A 46 -6.16 2.58 10.09
CA GLU A 46 -7.29 2.11 9.29
C GLU A 46 -6.99 2.17 7.79
N THR A 47 -6.15 3.10 7.36
CA THR A 47 -5.77 3.28 5.95
C THR A 47 -4.35 3.81 5.86
N ALA A 48 -3.56 3.27 4.94
CA ALA A 48 -2.22 3.76 4.65
C ALA A 48 -2.07 4.13 3.18
N TYR A 49 -1.30 5.19 2.93
CA TYR A 49 -1.07 5.73 1.59
C TYR A 49 0.40 5.58 1.23
N ILE A 50 0.71 4.94 0.12
CA ILE A 50 2.06 4.90 -0.44
C ILE A 50 2.15 5.98 -1.52
N TYR A 51 3.02 6.95 -1.30
CA TYR A 51 3.25 8.07 -2.22
C TYR A 51 4.43 7.83 -3.15
N HIS A 52 4.21 8.10 -4.45
CA HIS A 52 5.28 8.21 -5.43
C HIS A 52 4.92 9.21 -6.54
N PRO A 53 5.84 10.08 -6.98
CA PRO A 53 5.56 11.04 -8.05
C PRO A 53 5.14 10.37 -9.37
N ASN A 54 5.69 9.20 -9.68
CA ASN A 54 5.44 8.52 -10.95
C ASN A 54 4.41 7.38 -10.81
N ASN A 55 3.15 7.63 -11.22
CA ASN A 55 2.06 6.65 -11.12
C ASN A 55 2.30 5.40 -12.00
N GLU A 56 2.99 5.50 -13.12
CA GLU A 56 3.26 4.34 -13.98
C GLU A 56 4.30 3.38 -13.36
N GLU A 57 5.24 3.93 -12.60
CA GLU A 57 6.28 3.15 -11.94
C GLU A 57 5.90 2.70 -10.53
N ILE A 58 4.90 3.32 -9.89
CA ILE A 58 4.56 3.04 -8.49
C ILE A 58 4.26 1.56 -8.27
N LEU A 59 3.46 0.95 -9.16
CA LEU A 59 3.11 -0.46 -9.09
C LEU A 59 4.33 -1.35 -9.35
N LYS A 60 5.09 -1.06 -10.42
CA LYS A 60 6.30 -1.82 -10.77
C LYS A 60 7.33 -1.83 -9.63
N LYS A 61 7.58 -0.68 -9.01
CA LYS A 61 8.53 -0.54 -7.90
C LYS A 61 7.98 -1.17 -6.62
N PHE A 62 6.67 -1.08 -6.37
CA PHE A 62 6.02 -1.76 -5.25
C PHE A 62 6.15 -3.28 -5.37
N THR A 63 5.80 -3.85 -6.53
CA THR A 63 5.90 -5.29 -6.82
C THR A 63 7.35 -5.80 -6.91
N LYS A 64 8.33 -4.92 -7.16
CA LYS A 64 9.75 -5.27 -7.02
C LYS A 64 10.20 -5.39 -5.56
N LYS A 65 9.58 -4.63 -4.66
CA LYS A 65 9.92 -4.61 -3.23
C LYS A 65 9.18 -5.70 -2.45
N ILE A 66 7.91 -5.93 -2.79
CA ILE A 66 7.11 -7.01 -2.22
C ILE A 66 6.93 -8.07 -3.31
N PRO A 67 7.37 -9.32 -3.10
CA PRO A 67 7.14 -10.38 -4.06
C PRO A 67 5.64 -10.55 -4.29
N LEU A 68 5.23 -10.49 -5.56
CA LEU A 68 3.86 -10.81 -5.95
C LEU A 68 3.70 -12.32 -6.00
N GLU A 69 2.96 -12.88 -5.05
CA GLU A 69 2.51 -14.27 -5.11
C GLU A 69 1.07 -14.32 -5.61
N VAL A 70 0.85 -15.07 -6.68
CA VAL A 70 -0.49 -15.30 -7.23
C VAL A 70 -1.09 -16.48 -6.49
N ALA A 71 -1.99 -16.20 -5.54
CA ALA A 71 -2.75 -17.26 -4.89
C ALA A 71 -3.84 -17.77 -5.84
N ALA A 72 -3.88 -19.08 -6.09
CA ALA A 72 -4.99 -19.76 -6.74
C ALA A 72 -6.17 -19.84 -5.76
N GLY A 73 -6.84 -18.71 -5.51
CA GLY A 73 -7.98 -18.62 -4.61
C GLY A 73 -9.11 -19.52 -5.09
N GLY A 74 -9.40 -20.59 -4.35
CA GLY A 74 -10.59 -21.41 -4.55
C GLY A 74 -11.84 -20.57 -4.31
N VAL A 75 -12.78 -20.64 -5.25
CA VAL A 75 -14.11 -20.05 -5.10
C VAL A 75 -14.84 -20.86 -4.03
N VAL A 76 -15.32 -20.22 -2.97
CA VAL A 76 -16.27 -20.80 -2.00
C VAL A 76 -17.65 -20.20 -2.19
#